data_AF-A0A7C3SLJ4-F1
#
_entry.id   AF-A0A7C3SLJ4-F1
#
_cell.length_a   1.000
_cell.length_b   1.000
_cell.length_c   1.000
_cell.angle_alpha   90.00
_cell.angle_beta   90.00
_cell.angle_gamma   90.00
#
_symmetry.space_group_name_H-M   'P 1'
#
loop_
_entity.id
_entity.type
_entity.pdbx_description
1 polymer ?
#
loop_
_entity_poly.entity_id
_entity_poly.type
_entity_poly.pdbx_seq_one_letter_code
_entity_poly.pdbx_strand_id
1 'polypeptide(L)'
;MESAARQAWYRCRLATMVVDWWVVARERGLTRQLLGKEGGHAATDETAVMLAARPELVRRELYSDETLYVYSPGVKAYPLPGTVVNYTAEEGSVVFPQEGDCRRFLEAVASAIAELFADFKRGVERELKRRA
;
A
#
# COMPACT_ATOMS: atom_id res chain seq x y z
N MET A 1 14.00 0.64 -7.99
CA MET A 1 14.00 -0.76 -7.46
C MET A 1 13.85 -1.81 -8.55
N GLU A 2 13.01 -1.62 -9.57
CA GLU A 2 12.81 -2.59 -10.67
C GLU A 2 14.10 -3.03 -11.36
N SER A 3 15.03 -2.08 -11.59
CA SER A 3 16.35 -2.40 -12.13
C SER A 3 17.12 -3.40 -11.25
N ALA A 4 16.99 -3.35 -9.93
CA ALA A 4 17.70 -4.27 -9.02
C ALA A 4 17.07 -5.66 -9.03
N ALA A 5 15.74 -5.77 -8.90
CA ALA A 5 15.02 -7.05 -8.94
C ALA A 5 15.27 -7.79 -10.27
N ARG A 6 15.28 -7.06 -11.38
CA ARG A 6 15.61 -7.61 -12.70
C ARG A 6 17.05 -8.11 -12.79
N GLN A 7 18.01 -7.35 -12.25
CA GLN A 7 19.42 -7.76 -12.23
C GLN A 7 19.66 -8.99 -11.35
N ALA A 8 18.96 -9.12 -10.22
CA ALA A 8 19.02 -10.30 -9.36
C ALA A 8 18.64 -11.59 -10.12
N TRP A 9 17.60 -11.52 -10.96
CA TRP A 9 17.22 -12.63 -11.82
C TRP A 9 18.28 -12.95 -12.88
N TYR A 10 18.76 -11.93 -13.61
CA TYR A 10 19.69 -12.17 -14.71
C TYR A 10 21.06 -12.64 -14.26
N ARG A 11 21.59 -12.09 -13.16
CA ARG A 11 22.94 -12.39 -12.67
C ARG A 11 22.98 -13.59 -11.75
N CYS A 12 21.98 -13.74 -10.88
CA CYS A 12 22.02 -14.70 -9.79
C CYS A 12 20.94 -15.77 -9.87
N ARG A 13 20.04 -15.71 -10.88
CA ARG A 13 18.82 -16.56 -10.95
C ARG A 13 17.96 -16.49 -9.69
N LEU A 14 18.03 -15.36 -8.99
CA LEU A 14 17.22 -15.11 -7.81
C LEU A 14 15.87 -14.58 -8.26
N ALA A 15 14.82 -15.39 -8.11
CA ALA A 15 13.45 -14.94 -8.34
C ALA A 15 13.07 -13.90 -7.28
N THR A 16 12.55 -12.76 -7.72
CA THR A 16 12.24 -11.62 -6.84
C THR A 16 10.85 -11.06 -7.17
N MET A 17 10.03 -10.86 -6.14
CA MET A 17 8.74 -10.17 -6.22
C MET A 17 8.83 -8.90 -5.36
N VAL A 18 8.41 -7.77 -5.92
CA VAL A 18 8.32 -6.48 -5.21
C VAL A 18 6.84 -6.14 -5.13
N VAL A 19 6.37 -5.72 -3.95
CA VAL A 19 4.95 -5.46 -3.70
C VAL A 19 4.79 -4.12 -3.00
N ASP A 20 4.08 -3.21 -3.66
CA ASP A 20 3.52 -2.02 -3.04
C ASP A 20 2.14 -2.40 -2.48
N TRP A 21 2.09 -2.69 -1.17
CA TRP A 21 0.90 -3.30 -0.55
C TRP A 21 -0.36 -2.42 -0.68
N TRP A 22 -0.19 -1.08 -0.65
CA TRP A 22 -1.29 -0.12 -0.79
C TRP A 22 -1.89 -0.14 -2.19
N VAL A 23 -1.07 -0.38 -3.23
CA VAL A 23 -1.55 -0.56 -4.60
C VAL A 23 -2.38 -1.85 -4.69
N VAL A 24 -1.87 -2.96 -4.13
CA VAL A 24 -2.63 -4.23 -4.09
C VAL A 24 -3.95 -4.06 -3.35
N ALA A 25 -3.97 -3.35 -2.21
CA ALA A 25 -5.18 -3.08 -1.44
C ALA A 25 -6.21 -2.30 -2.26
N ARG A 26 -5.78 -1.29 -3.01
CA ARG A 26 -6.62 -0.48 -3.90
C ARG A 26 -7.15 -1.28 -5.10
N GLU A 27 -6.30 -2.00 -5.81
CA GLU A 27 -6.68 -2.80 -6.99
C GLU A 27 -7.67 -3.90 -6.65
N ARG A 28 -7.52 -4.53 -5.47
CA ARG A 28 -8.46 -5.54 -4.97
C ARG A 28 -9.71 -4.93 -4.32
N GLY A 29 -9.82 -3.60 -4.28
CA GLY A 29 -10.95 -2.88 -3.68
C GLY A 29 -11.05 -3.00 -2.16
N LEU A 30 -10.03 -3.55 -1.49
CA LEU A 30 -10.04 -3.79 -0.04
C LEU A 30 -10.17 -2.48 0.74
N THR A 31 -9.46 -1.45 0.29
CA THR A 31 -9.45 -0.13 0.94
C THR A 31 -10.86 0.45 0.98
N ARG A 32 -11.54 0.49 -0.17
CA ARG A 32 -12.92 0.99 -0.22
C ARG A 32 -13.93 0.08 0.46
N GLN A 33 -13.81 -1.24 0.34
CA GLN A 33 -14.75 -2.19 0.95
C GLN A 33 -14.69 -2.20 2.48
N LEU A 34 -13.49 -2.09 3.05
CA LEU A 34 -13.28 -2.22 4.50
C LEU A 34 -13.18 -0.86 5.21
N LEU A 35 -12.68 0.18 4.53
CA LEU A 35 -12.48 1.52 5.11
C LEU A 35 -13.46 2.57 4.54
N GLY A 36 -14.31 2.19 3.58
CA GLY A 36 -15.37 3.03 3.02
C GLY A 36 -14.91 4.08 1.99
N LYS A 37 -13.60 4.22 1.77
CA LYS A 37 -13.01 5.19 0.82
C LYS A 37 -11.69 4.68 0.28
N GLU A 38 -11.17 5.35 -0.75
CA GLU A 38 -9.81 5.08 -1.25
C GLU A 38 -8.73 5.65 -0.32
N GLY A 39 -7.54 5.09 -0.46
CA GLY A 39 -6.33 5.46 0.28
C GLY A 39 -5.45 6.49 -0.45
N GLY A 40 -4.37 6.89 0.21
CA GLY A 40 -3.47 7.97 -0.20
C GLY A 40 -2.20 7.97 0.66
N HIS A 41 -1.26 8.88 0.38
CA HIS A 41 -0.07 9.00 1.24
C HIS A 41 -0.45 9.56 2.60
N ALA A 42 -0.03 8.89 3.67
CA ALA A 42 -0.40 9.18 5.06
C ALA A 42 -1.92 9.26 5.28
N ALA A 43 -2.71 8.62 4.41
CA ALA A 43 -4.16 8.71 4.44
C ALA A 43 -4.79 7.58 5.27
N THR A 44 -6.09 7.34 5.08
CA THR A 44 -6.90 6.40 5.88
C THR A 44 -6.33 4.98 5.92
N ASP A 45 -5.80 4.46 4.82
CA ASP A 45 -5.28 3.10 4.70
C ASP A 45 -3.96 2.90 5.46
N GLU A 46 -2.98 3.79 5.25
CA GLU A 46 -1.73 3.76 6.02
C GLU A 46 -1.99 4.00 7.52
N THR A 47 -2.91 4.92 7.84
CA THR A 47 -3.35 5.19 9.22
C THR A 47 -4.00 3.96 9.83
N ALA A 48 -4.86 3.23 9.10
CA ALA A 48 -5.49 2.01 9.58
C ALA A 48 -4.47 0.91 9.88
N VAL A 49 -3.46 0.73 9.01
CA VAL A 49 -2.37 -0.22 9.26
C VAL A 49 -1.58 0.17 10.51
N MET A 50 -1.27 1.46 10.69
CA MET A 50 -0.60 1.94 11.89
C MET A 50 -1.44 1.76 13.15
N LEU A 51 -2.75 2.02 13.11
CA LEU A 51 -3.66 1.78 14.22
C LEU A 51 -3.75 0.30 14.58
N ALA A 52 -3.68 -0.60 13.60
CA ALA A 52 -3.66 -2.05 13.85
C ALA A 52 -2.33 -2.52 14.48
N ALA A 53 -1.20 -1.98 14.03
CA ALA A 53 0.12 -2.47 14.40
C ALA A 53 0.75 -1.75 15.62
N ARG A 54 0.62 -0.42 15.67
CA ARG A 54 1.26 0.49 16.63
C ARG A 54 0.37 1.70 16.90
N PRO A 55 -0.82 1.51 17.51
CA PRO A 55 -1.79 2.59 17.73
C PRO A 55 -1.24 3.77 18.54
N GLU A 56 -0.27 3.53 19.42
CA GLU A 56 0.40 4.55 20.23
C GLU A 56 1.19 5.58 19.41
N LEU A 57 1.54 5.26 18.17
CA LEU A 57 2.23 6.18 17.25
C LEU A 57 1.27 7.08 16.48
N VAL A 58 -0.03 6.79 16.51
CA VAL A 58 -1.06 7.55 15.78
C VAL A 58 -1.61 8.66 16.69
N ARG A 59 -1.10 9.87 16.50
CA ARG A 59 -1.47 11.07 17.27
C ARG A 59 -2.58 11.84 16.56
N ARG A 60 -3.83 11.40 16.73
CA ARG A 60 -5.02 11.99 16.05
C ARG A 60 -5.14 13.50 16.24
N GLU A 61 -4.70 14.02 17.38
CA GLU A 61 -4.78 15.43 17.75
C GLU A 61 -3.83 16.34 16.96
N LEU A 62 -2.87 15.75 16.23
CA LEU A 62 -1.96 16.49 15.34
C LEU A 62 -2.47 16.56 13.91
N TYR A 63 -3.56 15.84 13.58
CA TYR A 63 -4.14 15.83 12.24
C TYR A 63 -5.04 17.05 12.02
N SER A 64 -4.90 17.67 10.84
CA SER A 64 -5.76 18.73 10.34
C SER A 64 -5.95 18.57 8.83
N ASP A 65 -7.14 18.86 8.32
CA ASP A 65 -7.44 18.83 6.88
C ASP A 65 -6.61 19.87 6.10
N GLU A 66 -6.03 20.87 6.78
CA GLU A 66 -5.07 21.82 6.19
C GLU A 66 -3.78 21.14 5.70
N THR A 67 -3.51 19.92 6.16
CA THR A 67 -2.34 19.13 5.73
C THR A 67 -2.59 18.32 4.46
N LEU A 68 -3.82 18.33 3.93
CA LEU A 68 -4.21 17.61 2.71
C LEU A 68 -3.72 18.34 1.46
N TYR A 69 -3.11 17.58 0.57
CA TYR A 69 -2.75 18.03 -0.77
C TYR A 69 -3.25 17.02 -1.81
N VAL A 70 -4.02 17.49 -2.80
CA VAL A 70 -4.41 16.66 -3.94
C VAL A 70 -3.29 16.71 -4.97
N TYR A 71 -2.67 15.56 -5.21
CA TYR A 71 -1.56 15.41 -6.13
C TYR A 71 -1.97 15.74 -7.56
N SER A 72 -1.09 16.44 -8.25
CA SER A 72 -1.16 16.65 -9.68
C SER A 72 0.14 16.15 -10.33
N PRO A 73 0.07 15.25 -11.33
CA PRO A 73 1.26 14.80 -12.05
C PRO A 73 1.95 15.94 -12.82
N GLY A 74 1.26 17.06 -13.06
CA GLY A 74 1.81 18.26 -13.68
C GLY A 74 2.58 19.18 -12.73
N VAL A 75 2.55 18.94 -11.42
CA VAL A 75 3.16 19.80 -10.40
C VAL A 75 4.33 19.09 -9.73
N LYS A 76 5.50 19.72 -9.75
CA LYS A 76 6.68 19.30 -8.99
C LYS A 76 6.99 20.39 -7.98
N ALA A 77 6.81 20.11 -6.69
CA ALA A 77 7.00 21.07 -5.61
C ALA A 77 7.96 20.50 -4.54
N TYR A 78 8.78 21.38 -3.96
CA TYR A 78 9.75 21.04 -2.92
C TYR A 78 9.82 22.21 -1.90
N PRO A 79 9.26 22.07 -0.68
CA PRO A 79 8.51 20.90 -0.20
C PRO A 79 7.16 20.74 -0.91
N LEU A 80 6.56 19.56 -0.77
CA LEU A 80 5.16 19.36 -1.15
C LEU A 80 4.26 20.18 -0.20
N PRO A 81 3.16 20.81 -0.67
CA PRO A 81 2.33 21.69 0.17
C PRO A 81 1.60 21.00 1.33
N GLY A 82 1.51 19.66 1.33
CA GLY A 82 0.82 18.88 2.35
C GLY A 82 1.56 17.59 2.67
N THR A 83 1.37 17.09 3.88
CA THR A 83 1.93 15.83 4.36
C THR A 83 1.02 14.64 4.11
N VAL A 84 -0.28 14.88 3.94
CA VAL A 84 -1.25 13.87 3.49
C VAL A 84 -1.56 14.12 2.03
N VAL A 85 -1.34 13.11 1.18
CA VAL A 85 -1.47 13.27 -0.28
C VAL A 85 -2.58 12.38 -0.81
N ASN A 86 -3.58 13.02 -1.40
CA ASN A 86 -4.64 12.35 -2.13
C ASN A 86 -4.31 12.32 -3.62
N TYR A 87 -4.56 11.20 -4.30
CA TYR A 87 -4.46 11.08 -5.74
C TYR A 87 -5.69 11.63 -6.47
N THR A 88 -6.84 11.65 -5.79
CA THR A 88 -8.08 12.25 -6.30
C THR A 88 -8.80 13.05 -5.21
N ALA A 89 -9.65 14.01 -5.60
CA ALA A 89 -10.35 14.86 -4.62
C ALA A 89 -11.36 14.06 -3.78
N GLU A 90 -11.88 12.95 -4.32
CA GLU A 90 -12.88 12.08 -3.69
C GLU A 90 -12.32 11.28 -2.51
N GLU A 91 -11.00 11.17 -2.38
CA GLU A 91 -10.37 10.55 -1.22
C GLU A 91 -10.68 11.37 0.04
N GLY A 92 -10.53 12.69 0.02
CA GLY A 92 -10.89 13.56 1.15
C GLY A 92 -10.12 13.29 2.45
N SER A 93 -10.67 13.72 3.59
CA SER A 93 -10.03 13.71 4.92
C SER A 93 -9.70 12.33 5.47
N VAL A 94 -8.64 12.24 6.27
CA VAL A 94 -8.24 10.98 6.93
C VAL A 94 -9.33 10.54 7.90
N VAL A 95 -9.77 9.30 7.73
CA VAL A 95 -10.68 8.62 8.65
C VAL A 95 -9.83 7.75 9.57
N PHE A 96 -10.13 7.76 10.87
CA PHE A 96 -9.49 6.91 11.87
C PHE A 96 -10.45 5.77 12.22
N PRO A 97 -10.31 4.58 11.58
CA PRO A 97 -11.28 3.51 11.73
C PRO A 97 -11.19 2.87 13.12
N GLN A 98 -12.19 2.07 13.48
CA GLN A 98 -12.14 1.30 14.72
C GLN A 98 -11.05 0.22 14.65
N GLU A 99 -10.50 -0.15 15.80
CA GLU A 99 -9.41 -1.14 15.92
C GLU A 99 -9.74 -2.47 15.22
N GLY A 100 -11.00 -2.92 15.33
CA GLY A 100 -11.47 -4.13 14.65
C GLY A 100 -11.38 -4.05 13.13
N ASP A 101 -11.79 -2.93 12.54
CA ASP A 101 -11.70 -2.73 11.08
C ASP A 101 -10.27 -2.55 10.61
N CYS A 102 -9.42 -1.90 11.42
CA CYS A 102 -7.99 -1.78 11.17
C CYS A 102 -7.31 -3.15 11.10
N ARG A 103 -7.59 -4.05 12.06
CA ARG A 103 -7.07 -5.43 12.05
C ARG A 103 -7.57 -6.21 10.84
N ARG A 104 -8.87 -6.16 10.56
CA ARG A 104 -9.46 -6.84 9.39
C ARG A 104 -8.84 -6.36 8.08
N PHE A 105 -8.59 -5.06 7.94
CA PHE A 105 -7.93 -4.50 6.76
C PHE A 105 -6.49 -5.02 6.63
N LEU A 106 -5.70 -4.97 7.71
CA LEU A 106 -4.32 -5.48 7.71
C LEU A 106 -4.28 -6.99 7.35
N GLU A 107 -5.15 -7.80 7.95
CA GLU A 107 -5.25 -9.23 7.67
C GLU A 107 -5.66 -9.53 6.22
N ALA A 108 -6.61 -8.76 5.68
CA ALA A 108 -7.04 -8.89 4.29
C ALA A 108 -5.92 -8.54 3.31
N VAL A 109 -5.17 -7.47 3.56
CA VAL A 109 -4.01 -7.08 2.76
C VAL A 109 -2.92 -8.15 2.83
N ALA A 110 -2.58 -8.63 4.04
CA ALA A 110 -1.59 -9.68 4.22
C ALA A 110 -1.98 -10.98 3.49
N SER A 111 -3.26 -11.35 3.54
CA SER A 111 -3.80 -12.53 2.84
C SER A 111 -3.70 -12.36 1.32
N ALA A 112 -4.05 -11.20 0.78
CA ALA A 112 -3.91 -10.90 -0.65
C ALA A 112 -2.44 -11.00 -1.12
N ILE A 113 -1.48 -10.52 -0.32
CA ILE A 113 -0.05 -10.64 -0.63
C ILE A 113 0.41 -12.10 -0.57
N ALA A 114 -0.06 -12.87 0.41
CA ALA A 114 0.27 -14.29 0.53
C ALA A 114 -0.23 -15.10 -0.68
N GLU A 115 -1.43 -14.80 -1.17
CA GLU A 115 -1.97 -15.39 -2.41
C GLU A 115 -1.09 -15.05 -3.63
N LEU A 116 -0.76 -13.77 -3.82
CA LEU A 116 0.12 -13.31 -4.91
C LEU A 116 1.48 -14.01 -4.85
N PHE A 117 2.05 -14.15 -3.65
CA PHE A 117 3.31 -14.85 -3.45
C PHE A 117 3.21 -16.33 -3.81
N ALA A 118 2.14 -17.01 -3.40
CA ALA A 118 1.91 -18.41 -3.72
C ALA A 118 1.81 -18.63 -5.23
N ASP A 119 1.12 -17.73 -5.94
CA ASP A 119 1.00 -17.75 -7.40
C ASP A 119 2.35 -17.53 -8.09
N PHE A 120 3.08 -16.50 -7.65
CA PHE A 120 4.43 -16.19 -8.13
C PHE A 120 5.37 -17.39 -7.96
N LYS A 121 5.41 -17.99 -6.76
CA LYS A 121 6.24 -19.16 -6.46
C LYS A 121 5.94 -20.32 -7.39
N ARG A 122 4.66 -20.68 -7.57
CA ARG A 122 4.26 -21.77 -8.50
C ARG A 122 4.66 -21.45 -9.95
N GLY A 123 4.53 -20.18 -10.36
CA GLY A 123 4.97 -19.72 -11.68
C GLY A 123 6.46 -19.95 -11.92
N VAL A 124 7.28 -19.50 -10.97
CA VAL A 124 8.75 -19.63 -11.02
C VAL A 124 9.19 -21.09 -11.03
N GLU A 125 8.61 -21.93 -10.16
CA GLU A 125 8.97 -23.35 -10.08
C GLU A 125 8.71 -24.10 -11.39
N ARG A 126 7.61 -23.79 -12.09
CA ARG A 126 7.32 -24.37 -13.41
C ARG A 126 8.34 -23.95 -14.46
N GLU A 127 8.71 -22.68 -14.48
CA GLU A 127 9.67 -22.17 -15.48
C GLU A 127 11.07 -22.73 -15.26
N LEU A 128 11.50 -22.89 -13.99
CA LEU A 128 12.78 -23.52 -13.67
C LEU A 128 12.80 -25.00 -14.08
N LYS A 129 11.70 -25.74 -13.87
CA LYS A 129 11.59 -27.15 -14.30
C LYS A 129 11.61 -27.33 -15.82
N ARG A 130 11.04 -26.39 -16.60
CA ARG A 130 11.04 -26.46 -18.09
C ARG A 130 12.42 -26.26 -18.70
N ARG A 131 13.37 -25.66 -17.97
CA ARG A 131 14.71 -25.31 -18.45
C ARG A 131 15.80 -26.28 -17.98
N ALA A 132 15.45 -27.26 -17.14
CA ALA A 132 16.31 -28.34 -16.66
C ALA A 132 16.15 -29.57 -17.54
#